data_AF-A0A4Y1ZDD8-F1
#
_entry.id   AF-A0A4Y1ZDD8-F1
#
_cell.length_a   1.000
_cell.length_b   1.000
_cell.length_c   1.000
_cell.angle_alpha   90.00
_cell.angle_beta   90.00
_cell.angle_gamma   90.00
#
_symmetry.space_group_name_H-M   'P 1'
#
loop_
_entity.id
_entity.type
_entity.pdbx_description
1 polymer ?
#
loop_
_entity_poly.entity_id
_entity_poly.type
_entity_poly.pdbx_seq_one_letter_code
_entity_poly.pdbx_strand_id
1 'polypeptide(L)' 'MKNRIERMTQEQAEEIAFHWHYEGEYSFYDMEADEEDLQELLSAEARGDAYYSVIQGQELVGFFAFILFQTKPLKSV' A
#
# COMPACT_ATOMS: atom_id res chain seq x y z
N MET A 1 19.18 -9.94 -11.42
CA MET A 1 18.15 -9.03 -12.01
C MET A 1 18.10 -7.77 -11.17
N LYS A 2 17.76 -6.61 -11.75
CA LYS A 2 17.71 -5.32 -11.05
C LYS A 2 16.25 -4.93 -10.79
N ASN A 3 15.95 -4.50 -9.58
CA ASN A 3 14.62 -4.01 -9.22
C ASN A 3 14.51 -2.51 -9.57
N ARG A 4 13.33 -2.07 -9.99
CA ARG A 4 12.94 -0.67 -10.16
C ARG A 4 11.95 -0.30 -9.07
N ILE A 5 12.08 0.92 -8.56
CA ILE A 5 11.12 1.52 -7.62
C ILE A 5 10.53 2.72 -8.32
N GLU A 6 9.21 2.82 -8.32
CA GLU A 6 8.46 3.91 -8.95
C GLU A 6 7.25 4.30 -8.09
N ARG A 7 6.68 5.48 -8.34
CA ARG A 7 5.43 5.86 -7.68
C ARG A 7 4.32 4.92 -8.12
N MET A 8 3.47 4.53 -7.17
CA MET A 8 2.39 3.61 -7.42
C MET A 8 1.33 4.24 -8.35
N THR A 9 1.04 3.57 -9.46
CA THR A 9 -0.07 3.95 -10.35
C THR A 9 -1.40 3.46 -9.79
N GLN A 10 -2.51 3.96 -10.35
CA GLN A 10 -3.83 3.50 -9.92
C GLN A 10 -4.05 2.03 -10.26
N GLU A 11 -3.61 1.59 -11.44
CA GLU A 11 -3.74 0.20 -11.88
C GLU A 11 -2.95 -0.76 -10.96
N GLN A 12 -1.77 -0.34 -10.50
CA GLN A 12 -0.98 -1.12 -9.54
C GLN A 12 -1.64 -1.18 -8.15
N ALA A 13 -2.28 -0.09 -7.71
CA ALA A 13 -3.02 -0.07 -6.46
C ALA A 13 -4.21 -1.04 -6.50
N GLU A 14 -4.96 -1.07 -7.61
CA GLU A 14 -6.09 -1.99 -7.81
C GLU A 14 -5.63 -3.44 -7.93
N GLU A 15 -4.50 -3.69 -8.61
CA GLU A 15 -3.86 -5.01 -8.66
C GLU A 15 -3.54 -5.53 -7.24
N ILE A 16 -2.87 -4.72 -6.42
CA ILE A 16 -2.55 -5.09 -5.04
C ILE A 16 -3.82 -5.25 -4.20
N ALA A 17 -4.78 -4.34 -4.34
CA ALA A 17 -5.98 -4.32 -3.51
C ALA A 17 -6.88 -5.54 -3.71
N PHE A 18 -7.06 -5.98 -4.96
CA PHE A 18 -8.08 -6.95 -5.32
C PHE A 18 -7.56 -8.29 -5.82
N HIS A 19 -6.26 -8.38 -6.14
CA HIS A 19 -5.67 -9.61 -6.67
C HIS A 19 -4.61 -10.22 -5.75
N TRP A 20 -4.14 -9.49 -4.74
CA TRP A 20 -3.21 -10.04 -3.75
C TRP A 20 -3.99 -10.55 -2.55
N HIS A 21 -4.26 -11.85 -2.58
CA HIS A 21 -4.89 -12.58 -1.49
C HIS A 21 -3.97 -13.70 -1.00
N TYR A 22 -3.83 -13.80 0.31
CA TYR A 22 -2.96 -14.75 0.98
C TYR A 22 -3.77 -15.69 1.87
N GLU A 23 -3.39 -16.97 1.88
CA GLU A 23 -4.08 -17.96 2.69
C GLU A 23 -3.54 -18.01 4.13
N GLY A 24 -4.40 -18.44 5.05
CA GLY A 24 -4.03 -18.76 6.43
C GLY A 24 -3.66 -17.54 7.26
N GLU A 25 -2.58 -17.62 8.03
CA GLU A 25 -2.15 -16.53 8.93
C GLU A 25 -1.67 -15.28 8.20
N TYR A 26 -1.42 -15.39 6.88
CA TYR A 26 -1.00 -14.29 6.05
C TYR A 26 -2.16 -13.51 5.42
N SER A 27 -3.41 -13.95 5.57
CA SER A 27 -4.59 -13.20 5.05
C SER A 27 -4.75 -11.82 5.69
N PHE A 28 -4.03 -11.55 6.78
CA PHE A 28 -3.91 -10.22 7.36
C PHE A 28 -3.22 -9.21 6.42
N TYR A 29 -2.44 -9.70 5.44
CA TYR A 29 -1.82 -8.85 4.41
C TYR A 29 -2.73 -8.57 3.21
N ASP A 30 -3.91 -9.19 3.14
CA ASP A 30 -4.92 -8.82 2.16
C ASP A 30 -5.33 -7.38 2.43
N MET A 31 -5.28 -6.51 1.41
CA MET A 31 -5.65 -5.11 1.62
C MET A 31 -7.09 -4.95 2.11
N GLU A 32 -7.98 -5.87 1.74
CA GLU A 32 -9.37 -5.90 2.20
C GLU A 32 -9.52 -6.24 3.69
N ALA A 33 -8.46 -6.67 4.38
CA ALA A 33 -8.49 -6.95 5.81
C ALA A 33 -8.54 -5.67 6.67
N ASP A 34 -8.11 -4.51 6.14
CA ASP A 34 -8.21 -3.20 6.78
C ASP A 34 -8.88 -2.19 5.82
N GLU A 35 -10.11 -1.80 6.15
CA GLU A 35 -10.90 -0.89 5.30
C GLU A 35 -10.28 0.51 5.20
N GLU A 36 -9.61 1.00 6.23
CA GLU A 36 -8.98 2.33 6.20
C GLU A 36 -7.79 2.33 5.25
N ASP A 37 -6.92 1.32 5.36
CA ASP A 37 -5.77 1.15 4.47
C ASP A 37 -6.21 0.89 3.02
N LEU A 38 -7.27 0.10 2.80
CA LEU A 38 -7.83 -0.14 1.47
C LEU A 38 -8.31 1.14 0.81
N GLN A 39 -9.08 1.96 1.52
CA GLN A 39 -9.62 3.21 0.99
C GLN A 39 -8.52 4.24 0.72
N GLU A 40 -7.50 4.32 1.60
CA GLU A 40 -6.32 5.15 1.36
C GLU A 40 -5.55 4.70 0.11
N LEU A 41 -5.28 3.39 0.00
CA LEU A 41 -4.56 2.83 -1.14
C LEU A 41 -5.30 3.07 -2.46
N LEU A 42 -6.62 2.91 -2.51
CA LEU A 42 -7.42 3.06 -3.74
C LEU A 42 -7.64 4.53 -4.15
N SER A 43 -7.61 5.46 -3.21
CA SER A 43 -7.79 6.88 -3.49
C SER A 43 -6.46 7.51 -3.90
N ALA A 44 -6.30 7.85 -5.18
CA ALA A 44 -5.11 8.55 -5.67
C ALA A 44 -4.85 9.89 -4.93
N GLU A 45 -5.91 10.56 -4.45
CA GLU A 45 -5.80 11.77 -3.65
C GLU A 45 -5.27 11.49 -2.24
N ALA A 46 -5.81 10.46 -1.56
CA ALA A 46 -5.38 10.11 -0.21
C ALA A 46 -3.96 9.50 -0.20
N ARG A 47 -3.71 8.56 -1.11
CA ARG A 47 -2.40 7.92 -1.33
C ARG A 47 -1.31 8.95 -1.64
N GLY A 48 -1.66 9.98 -2.40
CA GLY A 48 -0.76 11.05 -2.82
C GLY A 48 0.57 10.51 -3.39
N ASP A 49 1.67 11.05 -2.88
CA ASP A 49 3.04 10.73 -3.32
C ASP A 49 3.77 9.78 -2.36
N ALA A 50 3.04 9.17 -1.42
CA ALA A 50 3.63 8.39 -0.33
C ALA A 50 3.89 6.93 -0.69
N TYR A 51 3.22 6.39 -1.71
CA TYR A 51 3.24 4.96 -2.05
C TYR A 51 4.09 4.65 -3.29
N TYR A 52 4.84 3.56 -3.19
CA TYR A 52 5.81 3.13 -4.18
C TYR A 52 5.64 1.65 -4.52
N SER A 53 5.78 1.34 -5.81
CA SER A 53 5.76 -0.01 -6.35
C SER A 53 7.17 -0.50 -6.60
N VAL A 54 7.41 -1.79 -6.33
CA VAL A 54 8.67 -2.49 -6.61
C VAL A 54 8.45 -3.40 -7.81
N ILE A 55 9.16 -3.12 -8.90
CA ILE A 55 9.05 -3.86 -10.16
C ILE A 55 10.32 -4.67 -10.39
N GLN A 56 10.18 -5.97 -10.61
CA GLN A 56 11.25 -6.86 -11.05
C GLN A 56 11.02 -7.25 -12.52
N GLY A 57 11.82 -6.68 -13.43
CA GLY A 57 11.55 -6.83 -14.86
C GLY A 57 10.27 -6.11 -15.26
N GLN A 58 9.19 -6.86 -15.49
CA GLN A 58 7.83 -6.35 -15.78
C GLN A 58 6.82 -6.70 -14.70
N GLU A 59 7.24 -7.41 -13.65
CA GLU A 59 6.37 -7.93 -12.61
C GLU A 59 6.33 -6.99 -11.40
N LEU A 60 5.12 -6.71 -10.91
CA LEU A 60 4.90 -6.03 -9.62
C LEU A 60 5.12 -7.05 -8.51
N VAL A 61 6.17 -6.87 -7.70
CA VAL A 61 6.60 -7.86 -6.70
C VAL A 61 6.52 -7.34 -5.26
N GLY A 62 6.17 -6.07 -5.08
CA GLY A 62 6.00 -5.49 -3.75
C GLY A 62 5.58 -4.02 -3.82
N PHE A 63 5.17 -3.49 -2.67
CA PHE A 63 4.96 -2.06 -2.49
C PHE A 63 5.39 -1.63 -1.08
N PHE A 64 5.56 -0.33 -0.88
CA PHE A 64 5.76 0.27 0.43
C PHE A 64 5.31 1.73 0.43
N ALA A 65 5.05 2.28 1.62
CA ALA A 65 4.65 3.66 1.79
C ALA A 65 5.44 4.37 2.90
N PHE A 66 5.61 5.68 2.77
CA PHE A 66 6.13 6.54 3.82
C PHE A 66 4.99 7.31 4.48
N ILE A 67 4.44 6.77 5.57
CA ILE A 67 3.33 7.39 6.30
C ILE A 67 3.89 8.21 7.47
N LEU A 68 3.55 9.49 7.52
CA LEU A 68 3.90 10.37 8.64
C LEU A 68 2.83 10.25 9.74
N PHE A 69 3.13 9.50 10.78
CA PHE A 69 2.29 9.52 11.98
C PHE A 69 2.52 10.82 12.74
N GLN A 70 1.57 11.75 12.65
CA GLN A 70 1.50 12.84 13.62
C GLN A 70 0.95 12.26 14.92
N THR A 71 1.80 12.13 15.94
CA THR A 71 1.32 11.85 17.30
C THR A 71 0.36 12.97 17.68
N LYS A 72 -0.94 12.68 17.81
CA LYS A 72 -1.85 13.59 18.51
C LYS A 72 -1.21 13.89 19.87
N PRO A 73 -1.02 15.16 20.26
CA PRO A 73 -0.51 15.44 21.59
C PRO A 73 -1.47 14.78 22.59
N LEU A 74 -0.93 14.00 23.53
CA LEU A 74 -1.70 13.55 24.68
C LEU A 74 -2.34 14.80 25.27
N LYS A 75 -3.67 14.88 25.28
CA LYS A 75 -4.34 15.91 26.08
C LYS A 75 -3.89 15.69 27.51
N SER A 76 -3.06 16.60 28.02
CA SER A 76 -2.72 16.66 29.43
C SER A 76 -4.03 16.78 30.20
N VAL A 77 -4.34 15.76 30.99
CA VAL A 77 -5.41 15.78 32.00
C VAL A 77 -5.00 16.73 33.12
#